data_AF-A0A6N6KSF5-F1
#
_entry.id   AF-A0A6N6KSF5-F1
#
_cell.length_a   1.000
_cell.length_b   1.000
_cell.length_c   1.000
_cell.angle_alpha   90.00
_cell.angle_beta   90.00
_cell.angle_gamma   90.00
#
_symmetry.space_group_name_H-M   'P 1'
#
loop_
_entity.id
_entity.type
_entity.pdbx_description
1 polymer ?
#
loop_
_entity_poly.entity_id
_entity_poly.type
_entity_poly.pdbx_seq_one_letter_code
_entity_poly.pdbx_strand_id
1 'polypeptide(L)'
;MLDPDHGKLKSPTLRYTQFAKAINSYTPEGRYWNTGNYILANASHHPMHSPSVFNFYLPDFQPIGDIASADLVGPEFQIHNTKTSIGFINQAYNWTVAERLLYHWQGPDPYNDRIVNTDVLGYMPYSKKPEVLLNKLDLLLTNGQMSERTRNLMREQLTAYVSSSEISELTNRTKAAMFILLMTPDFAILK
;
A
#
# COMPACT_ATOMS: atom_id res chain seq x y z
N MET A 1 1.31 25.89 -8.42
CA MET A 1 0.29 25.91 -7.34
C MET A 1 -0.53 24.66 -7.53
N LEU A 2 -0.58 23.75 -6.54
CA LEU A 2 -1.50 22.61 -6.59
C LEU A 2 -2.90 23.15 -6.30
N ASP A 3 -3.87 22.75 -7.11
CA ASP A 3 -5.27 23.10 -6.90
C ASP A 3 -5.78 22.34 -5.65
N PRO A 4 -6.28 23.03 -4.61
CA PRO A 4 -6.72 22.38 -3.36
C PRO A 4 -7.90 21.42 -3.55
N ASP A 5 -8.67 21.58 -4.63
CA ASP A 5 -9.82 20.74 -4.95
C ASP A 5 -9.46 19.58 -5.89
N HIS A 6 -8.19 19.52 -6.32
CA HIS A 6 -7.69 18.45 -7.17
C HIS A 6 -7.14 17.30 -6.34
N GLY A 7 -7.66 16.11 -6.60
CA GLY A 7 -7.15 14.87 -6.03
C GLY A 7 -8.02 13.69 -6.41
N LYS A 8 -7.46 12.48 -6.30
CA LYS A 8 -8.22 11.26 -6.50
C LYS A 8 -7.80 10.15 -5.58
N LEU A 9 -8.75 9.31 -5.21
CA LEU A 9 -8.46 8.06 -4.54
C LEU A 9 -7.79 7.11 -5.54
N LYS A 10 -6.59 6.62 -5.23
CA LYS A 10 -5.95 5.60 -6.08
C LYS A 10 -6.78 4.31 -6.02
N SER A 11 -7.00 3.68 -7.17
CA SER A 11 -7.63 2.36 -7.22
C SER A 11 -6.78 1.33 -6.45
N PRO A 12 -7.37 0.23 -5.94
CA PRO A 12 -6.61 -0.75 -5.17
C PRO A 12 -5.41 -1.33 -5.93
N THR A 13 -5.57 -1.59 -7.24
CA THR A 13 -4.47 -2.06 -8.08
C THR A 13 -3.38 -0.99 -8.25
N LEU A 14 -3.74 0.30 -8.37
CA LEU A 14 -2.72 1.36 -8.43
C LEU A 14 -1.91 1.45 -7.13
N ARG A 15 -2.57 1.38 -5.97
CA ARG A 15 -1.86 1.37 -4.67
C ARG A 15 -0.94 0.16 -4.55
N TYR A 16 -1.44 -1.02 -4.92
CA TYR A 16 -0.66 -2.25 -4.94
C TYR A 16 0.56 -2.14 -5.87
N THR A 17 0.38 -1.70 -7.11
CA THR A 17 1.49 -1.55 -8.07
C THR A 17 2.51 -0.51 -7.63
N GLN A 18 2.07 0.59 -7.00
CA GLN A 18 2.98 1.59 -6.44
C GLN A 18 3.87 0.97 -5.36
N PHE A 19 3.28 0.21 -4.42
CA PHE A 19 4.06 -0.48 -3.40
C PHE A 19 5.00 -1.54 -4.00
N ALA A 20 4.49 -2.37 -4.93
CA ALA A 20 5.29 -3.40 -5.59
C ALA A 20 6.49 -2.84 -6.36
N LYS A 21 6.38 -1.63 -6.93
CA LYS A 21 7.48 -0.93 -7.59
C LYS A 21 8.46 -0.28 -6.61
N ALA A 22 8.00 0.11 -5.43
CA ALA A 22 8.82 0.74 -4.41
C ALA A 22 9.72 -0.27 -3.69
N ILE A 23 9.26 -1.51 -3.52
CA ILE A 23 9.98 -2.54 -2.75
C ILE A 23 10.76 -3.48 -3.68
N ASN A 24 11.95 -3.89 -3.24
CA ASN A 24 12.64 -5.01 -3.86
C ASN A 24 11.85 -6.30 -3.59
N SER A 25 11.88 -7.23 -4.54
CA SER A 25 11.20 -8.51 -4.39
C SER A 25 12.05 -9.65 -4.92
N TYR A 26 11.90 -10.82 -4.31
CA TYR A 26 12.68 -12.00 -4.64
C TYR A 26 11.86 -13.29 -4.52
N THR A 27 12.27 -14.28 -5.29
CA THR A 27 11.73 -15.65 -5.31
C THR A 27 12.93 -16.56 -5.56
N PRO A 28 13.05 -17.71 -4.86
CA PRO A 28 14.18 -18.61 -5.09
C PRO A 28 14.24 -19.17 -6.52
N GLU A 29 13.10 -19.27 -7.21
CA GLU A 29 12.99 -19.89 -8.53
C GLU A 29 13.01 -18.86 -9.67
N GLY A 30 13.10 -17.57 -9.35
CA GLY A 30 13.14 -16.48 -10.33
C GLY A 30 11.82 -16.23 -11.06
N ARG A 31 10.70 -16.74 -10.56
CA ARG A 31 9.36 -16.58 -11.16
C ARG A 31 8.56 -15.45 -10.51
N TYR A 32 8.42 -14.34 -11.22
CA TYR A 32 7.73 -13.15 -10.72
C TYR A 32 6.27 -13.11 -11.17
N TRP A 33 5.48 -14.10 -10.75
CA TRP A 33 4.10 -14.24 -11.21
C TRP A 33 3.10 -13.85 -10.12
N ASN A 34 1.98 -13.28 -10.54
CA ASN A 34 0.87 -12.97 -9.65
C ASN A 34 -0.45 -13.39 -10.29
N THR A 35 -1.22 -14.22 -9.59
CA THR A 35 -2.57 -14.60 -10.03
C THR A 35 -3.59 -13.53 -9.71
N GLY A 36 -3.27 -12.62 -8.78
CA GLY A 36 -4.14 -11.52 -8.38
C GLY A 36 -5.39 -11.93 -7.59
N ASN A 37 -5.52 -13.21 -7.23
CA ASN A 37 -6.64 -13.72 -6.42
C ASN A 37 -6.77 -12.97 -5.08
N TYR A 38 -5.65 -12.63 -4.46
CA TYR A 38 -5.63 -11.93 -3.18
C TYR A 38 -6.19 -10.51 -3.27
N ILE A 39 -5.76 -9.72 -4.26
CA ILE A 39 -6.26 -8.36 -4.44
C ILE A 39 -7.72 -8.36 -4.90
N LEU A 40 -8.12 -9.34 -5.74
CA LEU A 40 -9.52 -9.53 -6.10
C LEU A 40 -10.38 -9.84 -4.88
N ALA A 41 -9.98 -10.80 -4.03
CA ALA A 41 -10.76 -11.21 -2.87
C ALA A 41 -10.90 -10.11 -1.81
N ASN A 42 -9.84 -9.30 -1.62
CA ASN A 42 -9.78 -8.32 -0.54
C ASN A 42 -10.22 -6.91 -0.97
N ALA A 43 -10.00 -6.52 -2.22
CA ALA A 43 -10.33 -5.17 -2.69
C ALA A 43 -11.38 -5.16 -3.81
N SER A 44 -11.91 -6.33 -4.21
CA SER A 44 -12.89 -6.48 -5.29
C SER A 44 -12.45 -5.83 -6.61
N HIS A 45 -11.13 -5.75 -6.83
CA HIS A 45 -10.55 -5.04 -7.96
C HIS A 45 -9.36 -5.81 -8.52
N HIS A 46 -9.45 -6.20 -9.78
CA HIS A 46 -8.41 -6.90 -10.51
C HIS A 46 -8.47 -6.51 -11.99
N PRO A 47 -7.33 -6.26 -12.66
CA PRO A 47 -7.33 -5.98 -14.10
C PRO A 47 -8.15 -7.01 -14.88
N MET A 48 -8.92 -6.54 -15.86
CA MET A 48 -9.79 -7.37 -16.71
C MET A 48 -10.91 -8.13 -15.95
N HIS A 49 -11.19 -7.80 -14.69
CA HIS A 49 -12.25 -8.42 -13.89
C HIS A 49 -13.38 -7.43 -13.56
N SER A 50 -13.76 -6.60 -14.53
CA SER A 50 -14.84 -5.64 -14.32
C SER A 50 -16.19 -6.35 -14.19
N PRO A 51 -17.05 -5.98 -13.22
CA PRO A 51 -18.36 -6.61 -13.06
C PRO A 51 -19.42 -6.13 -14.06
N SER A 52 -19.13 -5.08 -14.84
CA SER A 52 -20.09 -4.48 -15.78
C SER A 52 -19.40 -3.89 -17.01
N VAL A 53 -20.18 -3.53 -18.04
CA VAL A 53 -19.69 -2.79 -19.21
C VAL A 53 -19.32 -1.33 -18.88
N PHE A 54 -19.75 -0.82 -17.72
CA PHE A 54 -19.46 0.53 -17.24
C PHE A 54 -18.23 0.59 -16.33
N ASN A 55 -17.42 -0.46 -16.33
CA ASN A 55 -16.25 -0.62 -15.47
C ASN A 55 -16.61 -0.95 -13.99
N PHE A 56 -15.66 -0.77 -13.07
CA PHE A 56 -15.81 -1.04 -11.63
C PHE A 56 -16.67 -0.02 -10.88
N TYR A 57 -16.73 1.20 -11.40
CA TYR A 57 -17.39 2.35 -10.79
C TYR A 57 -17.80 3.35 -11.87
N LEU A 58 -18.85 4.12 -11.59
CA LEU A 58 -19.40 5.13 -12.49
C LEU A 58 -18.52 6.38 -12.50
N PRO A 59 -18.29 7.00 -13.66
CA PRO A 59 -17.43 8.19 -13.77
C PRO A 59 -17.98 9.42 -13.06
N ASP A 60 -19.27 9.47 -12.78
CA ASP A 60 -20.00 10.55 -12.11
C ASP A 60 -20.41 10.21 -10.67
N PHE A 61 -19.90 9.12 -10.11
CA PHE A 61 -20.23 8.75 -8.73
C PHE A 61 -19.74 9.82 -7.75
N GLN A 62 -20.67 10.39 -7.00
CA GLN A 62 -20.39 11.32 -5.91
C GLN A 62 -20.53 10.61 -4.56
N PRO A 63 -19.44 10.44 -3.79
CA PRO A 63 -19.53 9.91 -2.44
C PRO A 63 -20.29 10.88 -1.52
N ILE A 64 -21.10 10.33 -0.63
CA ILE A 64 -21.88 11.11 0.35
C ILE A 64 -20.92 11.92 1.24
N GLY A 65 -21.20 13.21 1.44
CA GLY A 65 -20.45 14.10 2.32
C GLY A 65 -19.93 15.34 1.58
N ASP A 66 -18.80 15.87 2.05
CA ASP A 66 -18.23 17.15 1.58
C ASP A 66 -17.93 17.15 0.07
N ILE A 67 -17.57 16.01 -0.50
CA ILE A 67 -17.30 15.86 -1.95
C ILE A 67 -18.58 16.14 -2.76
N ALA A 68 -19.70 15.49 -2.42
CA ALA A 68 -20.99 15.74 -3.08
C ALA A 68 -21.51 17.17 -2.81
N SER A 69 -21.32 17.69 -1.58
CA SER A 69 -21.70 19.06 -1.24
C SER A 69 -20.95 20.12 -2.04
N ALA A 70 -19.74 19.81 -2.49
CA ALA A 70 -18.91 20.65 -3.36
C ALA A 70 -19.14 20.40 -4.86
N ASP A 71 -20.12 19.57 -5.23
CA ASP A 71 -20.39 19.13 -6.61
C ASP A 71 -19.19 18.46 -7.30
N LEU A 72 -18.34 17.79 -6.50
CA LEU A 72 -17.19 17.04 -6.97
C LEU A 72 -17.54 15.56 -7.11
N VAL A 73 -16.81 14.86 -8.00
CA VAL A 73 -16.96 13.41 -8.22
C VAL A 73 -15.79 12.65 -7.60
N GLY A 74 -16.05 11.42 -7.15
CA GLY A 74 -15.04 10.54 -6.58
C GLY A 74 -15.27 9.09 -7.00
N PRO A 75 -15.08 8.73 -8.28
CA PRO A 75 -15.51 7.43 -8.82
C PRO A 75 -15.00 6.22 -8.03
N GLU A 76 -13.71 6.19 -7.69
CA GLU A 76 -13.08 5.10 -6.95
C GLU A 76 -13.67 4.89 -5.54
N PHE A 77 -14.33 5.89 -4.95
CA PHE A 77 -14.99 5.73 -3.66
C PHE A 77 -16.19 4.78 -3.72
N GLN A 78 -16.78 4.53 -4.91
CA GLN A 78 -17.90 3.60 -5.05
C GLN A 78 -17.53 2.17 -4.65
N ILE A 79 -16.28 1.78 -4.88
CA ILE A 79 -15.75 0.46 -4.49
C ILE A 79 -14.96 0.50 -3.18
N HIS A 80 -14.84 1.67 -2.53
CA HIS A 80 -14.19 1.84 -1.25
C HIS A 80 -15.21 1.82 -0.12
N ASN A 81 -15.49 0.63 0.41
CA ASN A 81 -16.49 0.39 1.44
C ASN A 81 -15.87 -0.37 2.62
N THR A 82 -16.66 -0.63 3.66
CA THR A 82 -16.20 -1.30 4.89
C THR A 82 -15.49 -2.64 4.62
N LYS A 83 -15.92 -3.40 3.61
CA LYS A 83 -15.28 -4.68 3.26
C LYS A 83 -13.94 -4.43 2.57
N THR A 84 -13.91 -3.62 1.53
CA THR A 84 -12.71 -3.42 0.69
C THR A 84 -11.64 -2.57 1.37
N SER A 85 -12.03 -1.67 2.28
CA SER A 85 -11.10 -0.88 3.09
C SER A 85 -10.33 -1.76 4.07
N ILE A 86 -11.01 -2.64 4.82
CA ILE A 86 -10.39 -3.62 5.70
C ILE A 86 -9.58 -4.64 4.90
N GLY A 87 -10.11 -5.12 3.78
CA GLY A 87 -9.39 -6.05 2.91
C GLY A 87 -8.09 -5.44 2.36
N PHE A 88 -8.07 -4.15 2.02
CA PHE A 88 -6.83 -3.48 1.62
C PHE A 88 -5.81 -3.44 2.76
N ILE A 89 -6.24 -3.24 4.01
CA ILE A 89 -5.36 -3.30 5.19
C ILE A 89 -4.76 -4.71 5.33
N ASN A 90 -5.55 -5.77 5.13
CA ASN A 90 -5.04 -7.15 5.11
C ASN A 90 -3.99 -7.36 4.01
N GLN A 91 -4.16 -6.72 2.85
CA GLN A 91 -3.17 -6.76 1.78
C GLN A 91 -1.89 -6.00 2.16
N ALA A 92 -2.01 -4.81 2.73
CA ALA A 92 -0.86 -4.07 3.25
C ALA A 92 -0.07 -4.91 4.27
N TYR A 93 -0.76 -5.61 5.18
CA TYR A 93 -0.13 -6.53 6.13
C TYR A 93 0.61 -7.68 5.42
N ASN A 94 -0.01 -8.29 4.41
CA ASN A 94 0.63 -9.36 3.65
C ASN A 94 1.91 -8.87 2.97
N TRP A 95 1.87 -7.69 2.36
CA TRP A 95 3.01 -7.16 1.60
C TRP A 95 4.17 -6.71 2.50
N THR A 96 3.89 -6.18 3.69
CA THR A 96 4.92 -5.60 4.58
C THR A 96 5.32 -6.52 5.71
N VAL A 97 4.36 -7.00 6.50
CA VAL A 97 4.65 -7.74 7.74
C VAL A 97 4.91 -9.21 7.46
N ALA A 98 4.03 -9.85 6.68
CA ALA A 98 4.16 -11.26 6.28
C ALA A 98 5.13 -11.46 5.11
N GLU A 99 5.56 -10.37 4.47
CA GLU A 99 6.51 -10.33 3.35
C GLU A 99 6.10 -11.12 2.12
N ARG A 100 4.80 -11.18 1.81
CA ARG A 100 4.21 -11.89 0.67
C ARG A 100 3.68 -10.89 -0.35
N LEU A 101 4.48 -10.58 -1.38
CA LEU A 101 4.11 -9.59 -2.40
C LEU A 101 3.18 -10.17 -3.46
N LEU A 102 3.61 -11.26 -4.09
CA LEU A 102 2.90 -11.93 -5.18
C LEU A 102 2.63 -13.38 -4.80
N TYR A 103 1.59 -13.94 -5.41
CA TYR A 103 1.27 -15.36 -5.26
C TYR A 103 0.97 -16.00 -6.60
N HIS A 104 1.46 -17.22 -6.79
CA HIS A 104 1.09 -18.08 -7.91
C HIS A 104 1.02 -19.55 -7.51
N TRP A 105 0.38 -20.37 -8.35
CA TRP A 105 0.22 -21.80 -8.11
C TRP A 105 1.29 -22.66 -8.81
N GLN A 106 2.15 -22.09 -9.64
CA GLN A 106 3.15 -22.82 -10.42
C GLN A 106 4.48 -23.02 -9.69
N GLY A 107 5.02 -24.24 -9.72
CA GLY A 107 6.34 -24.58 -9.20
C GLY A 107 6.41 -26.06 -8.80
N PRO A 108 7.61 -26.68 -8.84
CA PRO A 108 7.79 -28.05 -8.36
C PRO A 108 7.46 -28.21 -6.87
N ASP A 109 7.71 -27.19 -6.04
CA ASP A 109 7.35 -27.21 -4.61
C ASP A 109 6.12 -26.32 -4.33
N PRO A 110 4.96 -26.93 -4.00
CA PRO A 110 3.73 -26.18 -3.71
C PRO A 110 3.76 -25.37 -2.41
N TYR A 111 4.77 -25.55 -1.55
CA TYR A 111 4.89 -24.86 -0.27
C TYR A 111 5.89 -23.70 -0.33
N ASN A 112 6.98 -23.85 -1.08
CA ASN A 112 8.06 -22.86 -1.12
C ASN A 112 8.02 -21.97 -2.38
N ASP A 113 7.56 -22.49 -3.52
CA ASP A 113 7.72 -21.81 -4.81
C ASP A 113 6.55 -20.88 -5.17
N ARG A 114 5.61 -20.65 -4.26
CA ARG A 114 4.34 -19.98 -4.59
C ARG A 114 4.30 -18.50 -4.26
N ILE A 115 5.31 -17.99 -3.57
CA ILE A 115 5.34 -16.64 -3.03
C ILE A 115 6.54 -15.89 -3.57
N VAL A 116 6.27 -14.71 -4.11
CA VAL A 116 7.32 -13.72 -4.33
C VAL A 116 7.36 -12.84 -3.09
N ASN A 117 8.49 -12.87 -2.40
CA ASN A 117 8.66 -12.20 -1.12
C ASN A 117 9.06 -10.74 -1.30
N THR A 118 8.70 -9.89 -0.34
CA THR A 118 9.29 -8.54 -0.24
C THR A 118 10.62 -8.58 0.49
N ASP A 119 11.58 -7.80 0.01
CA ASP A 119 12.83 -7.53 0.73
C ASP A 119 12.70 -6.22 1.50
N VAL A 120 12.07 -6.30 2.68
CA VAL A 120 11.98 -5.16 3.61
C VAL A 120 13.33 -4.91 4.29
N LEU A 121 14.20 -5.93 4.37
CA LEU A 121 15.53 -5.81 4.96
C LEU A 121 16.43 -4.84 4.18
N GLY A 122 16.24 -4.72 2.87
CA GLY A 122 16.89 -3.70 2.04
C GLY A 122 16.70 -2.26 2.54
N TYR A 123 15.69 -2.00 3.37
CA TYR A 123 15.40 -0.69 3.95
C TYR A 123 15.95 -0.49 5.38
N MET A 124 16.46 -1.54 6.02
CA MET A 124 17.05 -1.47 7.37
C MET A 124 18.13 -0.40 7.55
N PRO A 125 19.04 -0.13 6.57
CA PRO A 125 20.05 0.91 6.74
C PRO A 125 19.45 2.30 7.04
N TYR A 126 18.25 2.57 6.54
CA TYR A 126 17.52 3.81 6.79
C TYR A 126 16.84 3.83 8.17
N SER A 127 16.45 2.67 8.70
CA SER A 127 15.69 2.53 9.95
C SER A 127 16.49 2.82 11.22
N LYS A 128 17.82 2.92 11.10
CA LYS A 128 18.71 3.38 12.19
C LYS A 128 18.37 4.81 12.65
N LYS A 129 17.86 5.65 11.75
CA LYS A 129 17.45 7.03 12.03
C LYS A 129 16.02 7.23 11.53
N PRO A 130 15.02 7.44 12.42
CA PRO A 130 13.62 7.55 12.01
C PRO A 130 13.37 8.54 10.85
N GLU A 131 13.94 9.74 10.90
CA GLU A 131 13.77 10.74 9.83
C GLU A 131 14.30 10.28 8.47
N VAL A 132 15.38 9.50 8.45
CA VAL A 132 15.96 9.00 7.19
C VAL A 132 15.02 7.99 6.55
N LEU A 133 14.45 7.08 7.35
CA LEU A 133 13.42 6.16 6.89
C LEU A 133 12.17 6.91 6.40
N LEU A 134 11.69 7.89 7.16
CA LEU A 134 10.51 8.68 6.79
C LEU A 134 10.71 9.42 5.46
N ASN A 135 11.86 10.06 5.26
CA ASN A 135 12.16 10.75 4.00
C ASN A 135 12.20 9.78 2.81
N LYS A 136 12.72 8.56 3.01
CA LYS A 136 12.75 7.54 1.96
C LYS A 136 11.35 7.03 1.63
N LEU A 137 10.54 6.76 2.64
CA LEU A 137 9.15 6.32 2.46
C LEU A 137 8.29 7.42 1.83
N ASP A 138 8.52 8.68 2.19
CA ASP A 138 7.82 9.83 1.63
C ASP A 138 8.04 9.93 0.11
N LEU A 139 9.31 9.84 -0.30
CA LEU A 139 9.68 9.85 -1.70
C LEU A 139 9.03 8.71 -2.50
N LEU A 140 8.98 7.51 -1.94
CA LEU A 140 8.54 6.30 -2.66
C LEU A 140 7.02 6.10 -2.67
N LEU A 141 6.35 6.39 -1.55
CA LEU A 141 4.96 5.99 -1.33
C LEU A 141 4.00 7.19 -1.32
N THR A 142 4.47 8.39 -1.03
CA THR A 142 3.64 9.61 -1.00
C THR A 142 4.11 10.68 -1.97
N ASN A 143 5.00 10.34 -2.91
CA ASN A 143 5.52 11.25 -3.95
C ASN A 143 6.16 12.54 -3.37
N GLY A 144 6.69 12.50 -2.15
CA GLY A 144 7.22 13.68 -1.46
C GLY A 144 6.14 14.63 -0.91
N GLN A 145 4.88 14.19 -0.85
CA GLN A 145 3.72 14.97 -0.40
C GLN A 145 3.13 14.44 0.93
N MET A 146 3.92 13.73 1.74
CA MET A 146 3.50 13.33 3.08
C MET A 146 3.15 14.57 3.91
N SER A 147 1.94 14.58 4.47
CA SER A 147 1.50 15.68 5.33
C SER A 147 2.31 15.71 6.62
N GLU A 148 2.41 16.90 7.22
CA GLU A 148 3.06 17.07 8.53
C GLU A 148 2.37 16.22 9.61
N ARG A 149 1.03 16.10 9.53
CA ARG A 149 0.25 15.22 10.41
C ARG A 149 0.71 13.77 10.34
N THR A 150 0.74 13.18 9.14
CA THR A 150 1.20 11.79 8.94
C THR A 150 2.65 11.62 9.38
N ARG A 151 3.51 12.58 9.04
CA ARG A 151 4.92 12.57 9.42
C ARG A 151 5.10 12.58 10.94
N ASN A 152 4.35 13.40 11.66
CA ASN A 152 4.42 13.48 13.13
C ASN A 152 3.93 12.19 13.79
N LEU A 153 2.79 11.64 13.34
CA LEU A 153 2.27 10.36 13.83
C LEU A 153 3.27 9.23 13.62
N MET A 154 3.86 9.16 12.42
CA MET A 154 4.84 8.14 12.10
C MET A 154 6.12 8.31 12.93
N ARG A 155 6.61 9.54 13.10
CA ARG A 155 7.78 9.82 13.95
C ARG A 155 7.58 9.30 15.37
N GLU A 156 6.46 9.63 15.99
CA GLU A 156 6.10 9.19 17.35
C GLU A 156 6.16 7.66 17.46
N GLN A 157 5.49 6.97 16.53
CA GLN A 157 5.47 5.49 16.50
C GLN A 157 6.86 4.89 16.29
N LEU A 158 7.68 5.46 15.41
CA LEU A 158 9.03 4.95 15.15
C LEU A 158 10.01 5.22 16.29
N THR A 159 9.82 6.31 17.04
CA THR A 159 10.65 6.62 18.21
C THR A 159 10.38 5.70 19.40
N ALA A 160 9.19 5.11 19.50
CA ALA A 160 8.86 4.15 20.56
C ALA A 160 9.73 2.87 20.51
N TYR A 161 10.27 2.52 19.34
CA TYR A 161 11.12 1.33 19.14
C TYR A 161 12.62 1.59 19.43
N VAL A 162 13.03 2.77 19.93
CA VAL A 162 14.43 3.27 19.88
C VAL A 162 15.39 2.68 20.92
N SER A 163 14.96 1.82 21.84
CA SER A 163 15.86 1.31 22.90
C SER A 163 16.91 0.30 22.44
N SER A 164 16.85 -0.18 21.19
CA SER A 164 17.55 -1.39 20.77
C SER A 164 18.18 -1.22 19.39
N SER A 165 19.43 -1.66 19.28
CA SER A 165 20.15 -1.76 18.00
C SER A 165 20.03 -3.16 17.38
N GLU A 166 19.13 -3.99 17.92
CA GLU A 166 18.92 -5.34 17.43
C GLU A 166 18.30 -5.34 16.02
N ILE A 167 18.80 -6.26 15.19
CA ILE A 167 18.35 -6.45 13.80
C ILE A 167 16.85 -6.75 13.73
N SER A 168 16.34 -7.55 14.67
CA SER A 168 14.92 -7.91 14.80
C SER A 168 14.04 -6.66 14.99
N GLU A 169 14.43 -5.76 15.89
CA GLU A 169 13.68 -4.54 16.19
C GLU A 169 13.72 -3.53 15.05
N LEU A 170 14.89 -3.36 14.42
CA LEU A 170 15.01 -2.51 13.21
C LEU A 170 14.14 -3.05 12.06
N THR A 171 14.05 -4.37 11.91
CA THR A 171 13.19 -5.02 10.92
C THR A 171 11.72 -4.74 11.23
N ASN A 172 11.29 -5.00 12.47
CA ASN A 172 9.90 -4.77 12.90
C ASN A 172 9.49 -3.30 12.75
N ARG A 173 10.39 -2.36 13.08
CA ARG A 173 10.18 -0.93 12.87
C ARG A 173 9.93 -0.61 11.40
N THR A 174 10.75 -1.17 10.51
CA THR A 174 10.63 -0.93 9.06
C THR A 174 9.30 -1.47 8.53
N LYS A 175 8.94 -2.70 8.91
CA LYS A 175 7.67 -3.34 8.56
C LYS A 175 6.47 -2.52 9.06
N ALA A 176 6.50 -2.09 10.32
CA ALA A 176 5.46 -1.26 10.93
C ALA A 176 5.33 0.10 10.23
N ALA A 177 6.46 0.76 9.92
CA ALA A 177 6.46 2.03 9.20
C ALA A 177 5.74 1.91 7.85
N MET A 178 6.14 0.91 7.05
CA MET A 178 5.52 0.69 5.75
C MET A 178 4.05 0.32 5.88
N PHE A 179 3.71 -0.57 6.81
CA PHE A 179 2.33 -0.98 7.06
C PHE A 179 1.43 0.20 7.40
N ILE A 180 1.81 1.02 8.39
CA ILE A 180 1.03 2.18 8.82
C ILE A 180 0.89 3.16 7.66
N LEU A 181 1.98 3.45 6.93
CA LEU A 181 1.94 4.41 5.82
C LEU A 181 0.93 4.00 4.74
N LEU A 182 0.89 2.71 4.38
CA LEU A 182 -0.06 2.16 3.40
C LEU A 182 -1.53 2.30 3.82
N MET A 183 -1.80 2.51 5.11
CA MET A 183 -3.15 2.73 5.64
C MET A 183 -3.55 4.20 5.67
N THR A 184 -2.62 5.13 5.44
CA THR A 184 -2.89 6.57 5.59
C THR A 184 -3.57 7.18 4.35
N PRO A 185 -4.33 8.28 4.52
CA PRO A 185 -4.86 9.04 3.40
C PRO A 185 -3.77 9.59 2.47
N ASP A 186 -2.59 9.96 2.99
CA ASP A 186 -1.49 10.45 2.17
C ASP A 186 -0.98 9.39 1.19
N PHE A 187 -1.06 8.11 1.56
CA PHE A 187 -0.81 7.03 0.62
C PHE A 187 -2.02 6.70 -0.24
N ALA A 188 -3.26 6.85 0.23
CA ALA A 188 -4.44 6.48 -0.54
C ALA A 188 -4.79 7.50 -1.64
N ILE A 189 -4.60 8.78 -1.36
CA ILE A 189 -4.95 9.91 -2.23
C ILE A 189 -3.74 10.32 -3.07
N LEU A 190 -3.98 10.50 -4.36
CA LEU A 190 -3.06 11.21 -5.25
C LEU A 190 -3.51 12.67 -5.34
N LYS A 191 -2.62 13.60 -5.01
CA LYS A 191 -2.82 15.05 -5.05
C LYS A 191 -2.20 15.62 -6.33
#